data_AF-A0A5C6AIR7-F1
#
_entry.id   AF-A0A5C6AIR7-F1
#
_cell.length_a   1.000
_cell.length_b   1.000
_cell.length_c   1.000
_cell.angle_alpha   90.00
_cell.angle_beta   90.00
_cell.angle_gamma   90.00
#
_symmetry.space_group_name_H-M   'P 1'
#
loop_
_entity.id
_entity.type
_entity.pdbx_description
1 polymer ?
#
loop_
_entity_poly.entity_id
_entity_poly.type
_entity_poly.pdbx_seq_one_letter_code
_entity_poly.pdbx_strand_id
1 'polypeptide(L)'
;MLSTATKTPTSHFRPPTSRRALTLAEVLIAMGLLTIGLLGVASIFPVGGYYMQSGDIADRAGAVAEAALEDAMVRGYLDPERWVVHDASVAGATSGRFISYLNGDAAAGRIGLRTAVANVSAVKAQPLSTMPALSILGQNQRTTPDRYTARLFGGAIVLDPIGMTAALGGTDAFNAAVQNPVGSVAVRRFPASPPDNDDMSLRAWPDWFVGPFQWPVRRATPIHSAAILNDNSNANNRPFNKQLPAALNAFTAPDDLAITLPENGDDPALGLWDALDGTTGRPSAARLSNRDFSWILSIAPESTSDRDAIAFQPDAYPVEVSAVVFHKRAIGTGLQSRLESERLVNARLVSTGPGGGEMLLTKRTADSGAGSPFENLRVGQYVMVTGPHPLSNAMRPMLALKWCRVLSIEDQGPVNLGTGTVQLSKDQAVLVSLRGPDWPWTDSTSAVANNLRVGILPGAVAVHTKTMRLEAGTEWAIE
;
A
#
# COMPACT_ATOMS: atom_id res chain seq x y z
N MET A 1 -94.49 -22.26 16.50
CA MET A 1 -93.25 -21.63 17.02
C MET A 1 -92.26 -22.75 17.33
N LEU A 2 -91.17 -22.83 16.57
CA LEU A 2 -90.21 -23.94 16.60
C LEU A 2 -89.36 -23.91 17.88
N SER A 3 -89.42 -25.00 18.64
CA SER A 3 -88.64 -25.26 19.86
C SER A 3 -87.24 -25.77 19.50
N THR A 4 -86.22 -24.95 19.76
CA THR A 4 -84.81 -25.29 19.55
C THR A 4 -84.33 -26.15 20.72
N ALA A 5 -84.15 -27.45 20.50
CA ALA A 5 -83.62 -28.39 21.50
C ALA A 5 -82.09 -28.28 21.57
N THR A 6 -81.60 -27.71 22.66
CA THR A 6 -80.18 -27.57 22.98
C THR A 6 -79.59 -28.94 23.33
N LYS A 7 -78.77 -29.49 22.43
CA LYS A 7 -78.08 -30.78 22.60
C LYS A 7 -76.83 -30.58 23.46
N THR A 8 -76.87 -31.04 24.70
CA THR A 8 -75.77 -30.99 25.66
C THR A 8 -74.58 -31.84 25.18
N PRO A 9 -73.34 -31.32 25.17
CA PRO A 9 -72.17 -32.07 24.75
C PRO A 9 -71.81 -33.13 25.80
N THR A 10 -71.86 -34.40 25.40
CA THR A 10 -71.40 -35.54 26.19
C THR A 10 -69.87 -35.54 26.29
N SER A 11 -69.33 -35.25 27.47
CA SER A 11 -67.90 -35.33 27.75
C SER A 11 -67.43 -36.79 27.78
N HIS A 12 -66.80 -37.24 26.70
CA HIS A 12 -66.11 -38.53 26.69
C HIS A 12 -64.84 -38.43 27.55
N PHE A 13 -64.91 -38.95 28.78
CA PHE A 13 -63.73 -39.21 29.60
C PHE A 13 -62.86 -40.26 28.89
N ARG A 14 -61.76 -39.82 28.27
CA ARG A 14 -60.69 -40.72 27.83
C ARG A 14 -59.91 -41.17 29.08
N PRO A 15 -59.73 -42.48 29.30
CA PRO A 15 -58.86 -42.96 30.38
C PRO A 15 -57.44 -42.42 30.18
N PRO A 16 -56.72 -42.07 31.27
CA PRO A 16 -55.37 -41.56 31.17
C PRO A 16 -54.49 -42.64 30.55
N THR A 17 -53.93 -42.34 29.39
CA THR A 17 -52.91 -43.17 28.73
C THR A 17 -51.76 -43.37 29.71
N SER A 18 -51.47 -44.62 30.04
CA SER A 18 -50.36 -45.04 30.89
C SER A 18 -49.08 -44.34 30.45
N ARG A 19 -48.53 -43.46 31.30
CA ARG A 19 -47.27 -42.78 31.05
C ARG A 19 -46.16 -43.83 31.01
N ARG A 20 -45.62 -44.10 29.82
CA ARG A 20 -44.42 -44.92 29.68
C ARG A 20 -43.29 -44.23 30.45
N ALA A 21 -42.60 -44.96 31.31
CA ALA A 21 -41.43 -44.45 32.02
C ALA A 21 -40.35 -44.07 31.00
N LEU A 22 -39.84 -42.83 31.09
CA LEU A 22 -38.69 -42.36 30.32
C LEU A 22 -37.49 -43.26 30.62
N THR A 23 -36.88 -43.83 29.58
CA THR A 23 -35.72 -44.69 29.79
C THR A 23 -34.46 -43.86 30.04
N LEU A 24 -33.52 -44.37 30.84
CA LEU A 24 -32.24 -43.71 31.09
C LEU A 24 -31.47 -43.42 29.78
N ALA A 25 -31.58 -44.32 28.80
CA ALA A 25 -31.01 -44.14 27.47
C ALA A 25 -31.60 -42.92 26.74
N GLU A 26 -32.91 -42.69 26.85
CA GLU A 26 -33.60 -41.56 26.23
C GLU A 26 -33.16 -40.23 26.82
N VAL A 27 -32.94 -40.18 28.14
CA VAL A 27 -32.39 -38.99 28.83
C VAL A 27 -30.94 -38.73 28.41
N LEU A 28 -30.10 -39.77 28.31
CA LEU A 28 -28.71 -39.61 27.87
C LEU A 28 -28.62 -39.14 26.41
N ILE A 29 -29.47 -39.66 25.52
CA ILE A 29 -29.55 -39.19 24.14
C ILE A 29 -30.03 -37.74 24.09
N ALA A 30 -31.05 -37.38 24.87
CA ALA A 30 -31.55 -36.01 24.93
C ALA A 30 -30.48 -35.03 25.45
N MET A 31 -29.75 -35.40 26.49
CA MET A 31 -28.63 -34.61 27.01
C MET A 31 -27.50 -34.51 25.97
N GLY A 32 -27.16 -35.61 25.29
CA GLY A 32 -26.19 -35.62 24.20
C GLY A 32 -26.57 -34.66 23.07
N LEU A 33 -27.80 -34.73 22.57
CA LEU A 33 -28.30 -33.83 21.53
C LEU A 33 -28.31 -32.36 21.98
N LEU A 34 -28.69 -32.09 23.24
CA LEU A 34 -28.68 -30.74 23.80
C LEU A 34 -27.24 -30.19 23.88
N THR A 35 -26.27 -30.99 24.34
CA THR A 35 -24.87 -30.56 24.41
C THR A 35 -24.27 -30.29 23.04
N ILE A 36 -24.54 -31.14 22.04
CA ILE A 36 -24.09 -30.92 20.65
C ILE A 36 -24.75 -29.67 20.06
N GLY A 37 -26.05 -29.47 20.31
CA GLY A 37 -26.79 -28.29 19.86
C GLY A 37 -26.22 -27.00 20.45
N LEU A 38 -25.99 -26.96 21.77
CA LEU A 38 -25.39 -25.80 22.43
C LEU A 38 -23.96 -25.54 21.98
N LEU A 39 -23.16 -26.59 21.75
CA LEU A 39 -21.78 -26.44 21.25
C LEU A 39 -21.76 -25.91 19.81
N GLY A 40 -22.72 -26.34 18.97
CA GLY A 40 -22.94 -25.80 17.63
C GLY A 40 -23.22 -24.30 17.66
N VAL A 41 -24.20 -23.85 18.46
CA VAL A 41 -24.54 -22.42 18.58
C VAL A 41 -23.37 -21.62 19.18
N ALA A 42 -22.69 -22.16 20.20
CA ALA A 42 -21.53 -21.50 20.80
C ALA A 42 -20.39 -21.28 19.80
N SER A 43 -20.19 -22.20 18.85
CA SER A 43 -19.15 -22.06 17.82
C SER A 43 -19.44 -20.99 16.77
N ILE A 44 -20.72 -20.62 16.59
CA ILE A 44 -21.13 -19.61 15.60
C ILE A 44 -20.79 -18.19 16.09
N PHE A 45 -20.82 -17.91 17.39
CA PHE A 45 -20.62 -16.54 17.88
C PHE A 45 -19.24 -15.95 17.55
N PRO A 46 -18.10 -16.64 17.77
CA PRO A 46 -16.79 -16.10 17.42
C PRO A 46 -16.63 -15.90 15.90
N VAL A 47 -17.17 -16.82 15.10
CA VAL A 47 -17.10 -16.76 13.63
C VAL A 47 -17.95 -15.61 13.09
N GLY A 48 -19.18 -15.47 13.59
CA GLY A 48 -20.07 -14.37 13.25
C GLY A 48 -19.48 -13.02 13.64
N GLY A 49 -18.88 -12.91 14.83
CA GLY A 49 -18.18 -11.71 15.28
C GLY A 49 -17.01 -11.33 14.36
N TYR A 50 -16.19 -12.31 13.95
CA TYR A 50 -15.09 -12.08 13.01
C TYR A 50 -15.58 -11.57 11.65
N TYR A 51 -16.62 -12.19 11.07
CA TYR A 51 -17.16 -11.75 9.78
C TYR A 51 -17.83 -10.38 9.86
N MET A 52 -18.51 -10.08 10.97
CA MET A 52 -19.10 -8.75 11.20
C MET A 52 -18.00 -7.68 11.27
N GLN A 53 -16.94 -7.90 12.06
CA GLN A 53 -15.80 -6.99 12.13
C GLN A 53 -15.09 -6.84 10.78
N SER A 54 -14.93 -7.93 10.04
CA SER A 54 -14.33 -7.88 8.70
C SER A 54 -15.21 -7.13 7.70
N GLY A 55 -16.53 -7.22 7.83
CA GLY A 55 -17.49 -6.44 7.03
C GLY A 55 -17.37 -4.95 7.35
N ASP A 56 -17.41 -4.59 8.64
CA ASP A 56 -17.27 -3.20 9.10
C ASP A 56 -15.96 -2.57 8.63
N ILE A 57 -14.84 -3.30 8.71
CA ILE A 57 -13.53 -2.83 8.23
C ILE A 57 -13.58 -2.60 6.72
N ALA A 58 -14.19 -3.50 5.95
CA ALA A 58 -14.27 -3.38 4.49
C ALA A 58 -15.14 -2.19 4.05
N ASP A 59 -16.29 -1.98 4.70
CA ASP A 59 -17.21 -0.90 4.40
C ASP A 59 -16.59 0.47 4.72
N ARG A 60 -15.96 0.61 5.91
CA ARG A 60 -15.25 1.83 6.29
C ARG A 60 -14.05 2.09 5.38
N ALA A 61 -13.25 1.07 5.09
CA ALA A 61 -12.06 1.24 4.25
C ALA A 61 -12.39 1.74 2.84
N GLY A 62 -13.54 1.36 2.28
CA GLY A 62 -14.02 1.89 1.00
C GLY A 62 -14.28 3.39 1.05
N ALA A 63 -15.04 3.86 2.05
CA ALA A 63 -15.31 5.28 2.26
C ALA A 63 -14.03 6.08 2.54
N VAL A 64 -13.12 5.53 3.35
CA VAL A 64 -11.81 6.13 3.63
C VAL A 64 -10.96 6.24 2.37
N ALA A 65 -11.03 5.28 1.45
CA ALA A 65 -10.24 5.31 0.21
C ALA A 65 -10.69 6.44 -0.73
N GLU A 66 -12.00 6.66 -0.85
CA GLU A 66 -12.56 7.77 -1.61
C GLU A 66 -12.21 9.12 -0.96
N ALA A 67 -12.46 9.25 0.34
CA ALA A 67 -12.12 10.46 1.10
C ALA A 67 -10.62 10.78 1.08
N ALA A 68 -9.75 9.76 1.13
CA ALA A 68 -8.30 9.95 1.03
C ALA A 68 -7.86 10.49 -0.33
N LEU A 69 -8.49 10.03 -1.42
CA LEU A 69 -8.21 10.57 -2.74
C LEU A 69 -8.67 12.03 -2.86
N GLU A 70 -9.86 12.35 -2.35
CA GLU A 70 -10.38 13.72 -2.33
C GLU A 70 -9.52 14.65 -1.47
N ASP A 71 -9.10 14.21 -0.28
CA ASP A 71 -8.19 14.96 0.59
C ASP A 71 -6.84 15.19 -0.10
N ALA A 72 -6.31 14.20 -0.81
CA ALA A 72 -5.09 14.35 -1.58
C ALA A 72 -5.23 15.37 -2.73
N MET A 73 -6.40 15.44 -3.38
CA MET A 73 -6.71 16.45 -4.40
C MET A 73 -6.75 17.85 -3.77
N VAL A 74 -7.54 18.02 -2.70
CA VAL A 74 -7.75 19.31 -2.02
C VAL A 74 -6.45 19.86 -1.44
N ARG A 75 -5.59 18.99 -0.87
CA ARG A 75 -4.30 19.40 -0.29
C ARG A 75 -3.19 19.58 -1.33
N GLY A 76 -3.46 19.34 -2.61
CA GLY A 76 -2.46 19.42 -3.66
C GLY A 76 -1.34 18.38 -3.53
N TYR A 77 -1.61 17.23 -2.89
CA TYR A 77 -0.63 16.14 -2.82
C TYR A 77 -0.37 15.50 -4.18
N LEU A 78 -1.29 15.67 -5.13
CA LEU A 78 -1.16 15.18 -6.49
C LEU A 78 -0.39 16.14 -7.43
N ASP A 79 0.15 17.25 -6.92
CA ASP A 79 0.99 18.19 -7.69
C ASP A 79 2.43 17.63 -7.85
N PRO A 80 2.84 17.21 -9.06
CA PRO A 80 4.14 16.59 -9.27
C PRO A 80 5.32 17.53 -9.07
N GLU A 81 5.11 18.85 -9.18
CA GLU A 81 6.16 19.84 -8.87
C GLU A 81 6.51 19.83 -7.39
N ARG A 82 5.56 19.40 -6.55
CA ARG A 82 5.72 19.25 -5.11
C ARG A 82 6.16 17.86 -4.71
N TRP A 83 6.54 16.96 -5.62
CA TRP A 83 7.03 15.64 -5.23
C TRP A 83 8.54 15.64 -5.03
N VAL A 84 8.96 14.95 -3.98
CA VAL A 84 10.37 14.68 -3.66
C VAL A 84 10.62 13.20 -3.79
N VAL A 85 11.46 12.82 -4.76
CA VAL A 85 12.03 11.49 -4.87
C VAL A 85 13.39 11.49 -4.20
N HIS A 86 13.60 10.61 -3.22
CA HIS A 86 14.82 10.61 -2.41
C HIS A 86 15.88 9.71 -3.03
N ASP A 87 16.71 10.24 -3.94
CA ASP A 87 17.90 9.52 -4.40
C ASP A 87 19.13 9.85 -3.53
N ALA A 88 19.34 9.04 -2.50
CA ALA A 88 20.44 9.22 -1.57
C ALA A 88 21.84 8.82 -2.13
N SER A 89 21.95 8.24 -3.34
CA SER A 89 23.21 7.67 -3.87
C SER A 89 24.07 8.70 -4.54
N VAL A 90 23.44 9.77 -5.00
CA VAL A 90 24.13 10.93 -5.56
C VAL A 90 24.87 11.70 -4.45
N ALA A 91 24.49 11.53 -3.18
CA ALA A 91 25.12 12.20 -2.04
C ALA A 91 26.55 11.68 -1.75
N GLY A 92 26.82 10.40 -1.96
CA GLY A 92 28.11 9.77 -1.66
C GLY A 92 29.28 10.23 -2.53
N ALA A 93 29.03 10.94 -3.63
CA ALA A 93 30.09 11.44 -4.50
C ALA A 93 30.74 12.75 -4.03
N THR A 94 30.16 13.48 -3.05
CA THR A 94 30.63 14.84 -2.67
C THR A 94 30.42 15.18 -1.18
N SER A 95 30.88 14.32 -0.26
CA SER A 95 30.57 14.35 1.19
C SER A 95 31.08 15.52 2.03
N GLY A 96 31.45 16.67 1.46
CA GLY A 96 31.97 17.83 2.22
C GLY A 96 31.05 19.07 2.28
N ARG A 97 30.05 19.19 1.39
CA ARG A 97 29.32 20.47 1.19
C ARG A 97 27.80 20.40 1.41
N PHE A 98 27.26 19.21 1.65
CA PHE A 98 25.82 18.98 1.78
C PHE A 98 25.16 19.78 2.92
N ILE A 99 25.87 19.95 4.04
CA ILE A 99 25.33 20.52 5.28
C ILE A 99 25.27 22.07 5.21
N SER A 100 26.09 22.72 4.38
CA SER A 100 26.12 24.20 4.31
C SER A 100 25.03 24.81 3.42
N TYR A 101 24.46 24.07 2.46
CA TYR A 101 23.52 24.62 1.47
C TYR A 101 22.05 24.52 1.87
N LEU A 102 21.69 23.51 2.66
CA LEU A 102 20.36 23.39 3.26
C LEU A 102 20.05 24.60 4.18
N ASN A 103 21.07 25.17 4.83
CA ASN A 103 20.96 26.31 5.76
C ASN A 103 20.66 27.68 5.13
N GLY A 104 20.91 27.89 3.83
CA GLY A 104 20.81 29.23 3.21
C GLY A 104 19.43 29.56 2.64
N ASP A 105 18.82 28.64 1.92
CA ASP A 105 17.64 28.94 1.08
C ASP A 105 16.29 28.71 1.80
N ALA A 106 16.24 27.82 2.79
CA ALA A 106 15.03 27.62 3.58
C ALA A 106 14.84 28.68 4.69
N ALA A 107 15.93 29.26 5.20
CA ALA A 107 15.87 30.38 6.14
C ALA A 107 15.37 31.69 5.49
N ALA A 108 15.36 31.77 4.16
CA ALA A 108 15.01 32.98 3.41
C ALA A 108 13.57 33.00 2.85
N GLY A 109 12.77 31.93 3.04
CA GLY A 109 11.36 31.89 2.58
C GLY A 109 11.19 32.07 1.06
N ARG A 110 12.22 31.79 0.27
CA ARG A 110 12.23 32.01 -1.19
C ARG A 110 12.51 30.70 -1.93
N ILE A 111 11.54 29.80 -1.91
CA ILE A 111 11.53 28.64 -2.83
C ILE A 111 10.43 28.90 -3.86
N GLY A 112 10.72 29.85 -4.77
CA GLY A 112 10.00 30.04 -6.02
C GLY A 112 10.85 29.51 -7.18
N LEU A 113 10.21 28.72 -8.05
CA LEU A 113 10.74 27.89 -9.15
C LEU A 113 11.71 28.57 -10.15
N ARG A 114 11.96 29.88 -10.08
CA ARG A 114 12.62 30.66 -11.16
C ARG A 114 14.03 31.19 -10.89
N THR A 115 14.62 31.02 -9.71
CA THR A 115 15.93 31.65 -9.40
C THR A 115 17.02 30.67 -8.94
N ALA A 116 17.00 29.42 -9.44
CA ALA A 116 17.95 28.38 -9.05
C ALA A 116 18.87 27.89 -10.19
N VAL A 117 19.26 28.78 -11.14
CA VAL A 117 20.03 28.42 -12.35
C VAL A 117 21.55 28.56 -12.18
N ALA A 118 22.07 29.09 -11.06
CA ALA A 118 23.52 29.18 -10.85
C ALA A 118 23.96 28.25 -9.71
N ASN A 119 24.78 27.26 -10.04
CA ASN A 119 25.48 26.30 -9.16
C ASN A 119 24.74 24.97 -8.92
N VAL A 120 24.86 24.11 -9.93
CA VAL A 120 24.47 22.70 -9.97
C VAL A 120 25.52 21.87 -9.20
N SER A 121 25.07 20.84 -8.45
CA SER A 121 25.83 19.71 -7.86
C SER A 121 25.97 19.66 -6.33
N ALA A 122 24.87 19.41 -5.60
CA ALA A 122 24.77 18.55 -4.41
C ALA A 122 23.30 18.49 -3.99
N VAL A 123 22.80 17.28 -3.70
CA VAL A 123 21.38 16.87 -3.61
C VAL A 123 20.43 17.99 -3.20
N LYS A 124 19.75 18.52 -4.21
CA LYS A 124 18.48 19.19 -4.04
C LYS A 124 17.42 18.10 -4.05
N ALA A 125 16.40 18.22 -3.20
CA ALA A 125 15.06 17.81 -3.63
C ALA A 125 14.81 18.59 -4.93
N GLN A 126 15.15 17.98 -6.07
CA GLN A 126 14.94 18.59 -7.36
C GLN A 126 13.43 18.46 -7.60
N PRO A 127 12.68 19.56 -7.68
CA PRO A 127 11.31 19.48 -8.16
C PRO A 127 11.34 18.78 -9.51
N LEU A 128 10.39 17.86 -9.72
CA LEU A 128 10.33 16.95 -10.87
C LEU A 128 10.49 17.69 -12.21
N SER A 129 10.04 18.95 -12.26
CA SER A 129 10.07 19.85 -13.41
C SER A 129 11.40 20.53 -13.72
N THR A 130 12.44 20.37 -12.88
CA THR A 130 13.70 21.14 -13.03
C THR A 130 14.97 20.32 -13.28
N MET A 131 14.87 19.00 -13.47
CA MET A 131 16.04 18.19 -13.83
C MET A 131 16.46 18.49 -15.28
N PRO A 132 17.59 19.18 -15.52
CA PRO A 132 18.07 19.38 -16.88
C PRO A 132 18.53 18.03 -17.42
N ALA A 133 18.39 17.81 -18.72
CA ALA A 133 18.89 16.63 -19.45
C ALA A 133 20.44 16.52 -19.49
N LEU A 134 21.12 16.71 -18.34
CA LEU A 134 22.56 16.82 -18.19
C LEU A 134 23.23 15.45 -18.06
N SER A 135 23.73 14.97 -19.20
CA SER A 135 25.13 14.63 -19.51
C SER A 135 26.14 14.17 -18.41
N ILE A 136 25.72 13.64 -17.26
CA ILE A 136 26.65 13.32 -16.14
C ILE A 136 27.15 11.86 -16.15
N LEU A 137 26.80 11.06 -17.15
CA LEU A 137 27.48 9.79 -17.41
C LEU A 137 28.12 9.84 -18.79
N GLY A 138 29.42 10.11 -18.82
CA GLY A 138 30.27 10.02 -20.01
C GLY A 138 30.36 8.59 -20.53
N GLN A 139 29.29 8.09 -21.13
CA GLN A 139 29.28 6.84 -21.87
C GLN A 139 28.80 7.09 -23.30
N ASN A 140 29.63 6.68 -24.25
CA ASN A 140 29.42 6.68 -25.70
C ASN A 140 28.24 5.81 -26.17
N GLN A 141 27.29 5.49 -25.30
CA GLN A 141 26.02 4.89 -25.70
C GLN A 141 25.00 6.00 -25.81
N ARG A 142 24.59 6.29 -27.06
CA ARG A 142 23.40 7.08 -27.41
C ARG A 142 22.15 6.43 -26.79
N THR A 143 22.02 6.50 -25.48
CA THR A 143 20.76 6.30 -24.81
C THR A 143 19.91 7.50 -25.18
N THR A 144 18.79 7.25 -25.83
CA THR A 144 17.83 8.30 -26.17
C THR A 144 17.36 8.98 -24.87
N PRO A 145 17.12 10.30 -24.87
CA PRO A 145 16.70 11.06 -23.69
C PRO A 145 15.58 10.37 -22.87
N ASP A 146 14.63 9.74 -23.55
CA ASP A 146 13.48 9.03 -22.96
C ASP A 146 13.87 7.89 -22.01
N ARG A 147 15.00 7.23 -22.25
CA ARG A 147 15.52 6.16 -21.36
C ARG A 147 16.08 6.72 -20.06
N TYR A 148 16.61 7.94 -20.10
CA TYR A 148 17.17 8.61 -18.92
C TYR A 148 16.06 9.14 -18.01
N THR A 149 15.02 9.73 -18.60
CA THR A 149 13.79 10.15 -17.93
C THR A 149 13.12 8.97 -17.22
N ALA A 150 12.89 7.85 -17.93
CA ALA A 150 12.35 6.61 -17.35
C ALA A 150 13.15 6.12 -16.12
N ARG A 151 14.48 6.21 -16.20
CA ARG A 151 15.40 5.79 -15.14
C ARG A 151 15.30 6.65 -13.89
N LEU A 152 15.22 7.97 -14.05
CA LEU A 152 15.16 8.91 -12.94
C LEU A 152 13.79 8.90 -12.27
N PHE A 153 12.72 8.98 -13.05
CA PHE A 153 11.36 9.17 -12.53
C PHE A 153 10.64 7.86 -12.22
N GLY A 154 11.12 6.74 -12.77
CA GLY A 154 10.40 5.47 -12.73
C GLY A 154 9.27 5.41 -13.76
N GLY A 155 8.66 4.24 -13.89
CA GLY A 155 7.44 4.03 -14.68
C GLY A 155 6.15 4.25 -13.88
N ALA A 156 6.21 4.27 -12.55
CA ALA A 156 5.09 4.62 -11.67
C ALA A 156 5.61 5.24 -10.38
N ILE A 157 4.74 5.98 -9.69
CA ILE A 157 5.09 6.73 -8.48
C ILE A 157 4.13 6.35 -7.36
N VAL A 158 4.66 6.14 -6.15
CA VAL A 158 3.89 5.90 -4.94
C VAL A 158 4.23 6.95 -3.90
N LEU A 159 3.23 7.72 -3.50
CA LEU A 159 3.33 8.70 -2.42
C LEU A 159 3.13 7.98 -1.09
N ASP A 160 4.21 7.77 -0.34
CA ASP A 160 4.18 7.07 0.95
C ASP A 160 5.06 7.75 2.01
N PRO A 161 4.60 8.87 2.58
CA PRO A 161 5.39 9.63 3.55
C PRO A 161 5.58 8.90 4.87
N ILE A 162 4.59 8.14 5.33
CA ILE A 162 4.69 7.32 6.55
C ILE A 162 5.79 6.27 6.37
N GLY A 163 5.76 5.53 5.25
CA GLY A 163 6.75 4.51 5.00
C GLY A 163 8.16 5.06 4.84
N MET A 164 8.30 6.23 4.21
CA MET A 164 9.60 6.89 4.04
C MET A 164 10.17 7.37 5.38
N THR A 165 9.38 8.11 6.16
CA THR A 165 9.81 8.66 7.45
C THR A 165 10.12 7.54 8.44
N ALA A 166 9.34 6.47 8.45
CA ALA A 166 9.62 5.28 9.25
C ALA A 166 10.91 4.55 8.82
N ALA A 167 11.16 4.42 7.52
CA ALA A 167 12.40 3.83 7.01
C ALA A 167 13.64 4.65 7.41
N LEU A 168 13.49 5.98 7.53
CA LEU A 168 14.56 6.92 7.87
C LEU A 168 14.63 7.32 9.35
N GLY A 169 13.72 6.82 10.21
CA GLY A 169 13.67 7.23 11.63
C GLY A 169 14.90 6.83 12.46
N GLY A 170 15.65 5.81 12.03
CA GLY A 170 16.92 5.47 12.68
C GLY A 170 18.06 6.39 12.27
N THR A 171 18.88 6.88 13.22
CA THR A 171 20.13 7.59 12.92
C THR A 171 21.03 6.75 11.99
N ASP A 172 21.11 5.45 12.24
CA ASP A 172 21.88 4.52 11.41
C ASP A 172 21.23 4.29 10.06
N ALA A 173 19.90 4.22 10.00
CA ALA A 173 19.15 4.03 8.77
C ALA A 173 19.34 5.20 7.79
N PHE A 174 19.28 6.44 8.29
CA PHE A 174 19.56 7.61 7.47
C PHE A 174 21.01 7.64 6.96
N ASN A 175 21.99 7.40 7.85
CA ASN A 175 23.39 7.35 7.45
C ASN A 175 23.63 6.27 6.40
N ALA A 176 23.06 5.08 6.60
CA ALA A 176 23.15 3.97 5.66
C ALA A 176 22.49 4.30 4.32
N ALA A 177 21.34 4.99 4.31
CA ALA A 177 20.70 5.43 3.08
C ALA A 177 21.56 6.44 2.30
N VAL A 178 22.17 7.41 2.99
CA VAL A 178 23.02 8.46 2.38
C VAL A 178 24.37 7.92 1.91
N GLN A 179 25.01 7.07 2.71
CA GLN A 179 26.36 6.57 2.43
C GLN A 179 26.35 5.36 1.48
N ASN A 180 25.27 4.58 1.47
CA ASN A 180 25.17 3.36 0.69
C ASN A 180 23.93 3.36 -0.24
N PRO A 181 24.13 3.45 -1.57
CA PRO A 181 23.06 3.31 -2.57
C PRO A 181 22.20 2.06 -2.35
N VAL A 182 22.83 0.94 -1.97
CA VAL A 182 22.15 -0.34 -1.69
C VAL A 182 21.25 -0.22 -0.46
N GLY A 183 21.69 0.50 0.58
CA GLY A 183 20.91 0.70 1.80
C GLY A 183 19.66 1.56 1.60
N SER A 184 19.68 2.46 0.62
CA SER A 184 18.57 3.37 0.35
C SER A 184 17.37 2.76 -0.40
N VAL A 185 17.39 1.47 -0.73
CA VAL A 185 16.33 0.83 -1.52
C VAL A 185 14.95 0.95 -0.87
N ALA A 186 14.87 0.87 0.46
CA ALA A 186 13.61 1.00 1.18
C ALA A 186 12.99 2.40 1.07
N VAL A 187 13.83 3.40 0.83
CA VAL A 187 13.46 4.82 0.69
C VAL A 187 13.09 5.15 -0.76
N ARG A 188 13.68 4.46 -1.73
CA ARG A 188 13.50 4.75 -3.17
C ARG A 188 12.46 3.91 -3.87
N ARG A 189 12.29 2.68 -3.41
CA ARG A 189 11.49 1.66 -4.10
C ARG A 189 10.19 1.44 -3.36
N PHE A 190 9.16 1.13 -4.12
CA PHE A 190 7.90 0.67 -3.58
C PHE A 190 7.40 -0.56 -4.34
N PRO A 191 7.26 -1.74 -3.70
CA PRO A 191 7.59 -2.02 -2.32
C PRO A 191 9.12 -1.96 -2.10
N ALA A 192 9.52 -1.73 -0.86
CA ALA A 192 10.90 -1.86 -0.42
C ALA A 192 11.32 -3.31 -0.71
N SER A 193 12.40 -3.49 -1.46
CA SER A 193 12.92 -4.82 -1.73
C SER A 193 14.42 -4.76 -1.98
N PRO A 194 15.17 -5.79 -1.59
CA PRO A 194 16.60 -5.84 -1.84
C PRO A 194 16.86 -5.79 -3.36
N PRO A 195 17.99 -5.20 -3.79
CA PRO A 195 18.40 -5.30 -5.19
C PRO A 195 18.71 -6.75 -5.52
N ASP A 196 17.89 -7.36 -6.38
CA ASP A 196 18.28 -8.60 -7.06
C ASP A 196 19.06 -8.24 -8.32
N ASN A 197 20.14 -8.98 -8.55
CA ASN A 197 20.85 -8.94 -9.83
C ASN A 197 20.23 -9.90 -10.86
N ASP A 198 19.43 -10.88 -10.42
CA ASP A 198 19.27 -12.11 -11.20
C ASP A 198 17.99 -12.20 -12.05
N ASP A 199 16.94 -11.41 -11.78
CA ASP A 199 15.62 -11.69 -12.39
C ASP A 199 15.00 -10.57 -13.24
N MET A 200 15.52 -9.34 -13.15
CA MET A 200 15.10 -8.25 -14.05
C MET A 200 15.95 -8.17 -15.33
N SER A 201 17.01 -8.98 -15.42
CA SER A 201 17.85 -9.08 -16.62
C SER A 201 17.25 -9.99 -17.70
N LEU A 202 16.22 -10.79 -17.37
CA LEU A 202 15.54 -11.69 -18.29
C LEU A 202 14.61 -10.92 -19.25
N ARG A 203 15.11 -10.67 -20.47
CA ARG A 203 14.50 -10.30 -21.79
C ARG A 203 13.26 -9.38 -21.89
N ALA A 204 12.35 -9.34 -20.93
CA ALA A 204 11.16 -8.52 -20.94
C ALA A 204 11.34 -7.16 -20.24
N TRP A 205 12.28 -7.05 -19.29
CA TRP A 205 12.59 -5.79 -18.59
C TRP A 205 13.79 -4.94 -19.07
N PRO A 206 14.55 -5.27 -20.14
CA PRO A 206 15.85 -4.64 -20.39
C PRO A 206 15.75 -3.13 -20.65
N ASP A 207 14.61 -2.62 -21.10
CA ASP A 207 14.42 -1.19 -21.33
C ASP A 207 14.17 -0.39 -20.04
N TRP A 208 13.85 -1.06 -18.93
CA TRP A 208 13.83 -0.48 -17.59
C TRP A 208 15.07 -0.82 -16.77
N PHE A 209 15.96 -1.67 -17.30
CA PHE A 209 17.12 -2.18 -16.59
C PHE A 209 18.42 -1.62 -17.18
N VAL A 210 18.86 -0.47 -16.67
CA VAL A 210 20.23 0.06 -16.92
C VAL A 210 21.14 -0.21 -15.70
N GLY A 211 20.79 -1.19 -14.85
CA GLY A 211 21.59 -1.63 -13.71
C GLY A 211 20.77 -2.18 -12.53
N PRO A 212 21.43 -2.79 -11.53
CA PRO A 212 20.80 -3.54 -10.42
C PRO A 212 19.98 -2.67 -9.45
N PHE A 213 19.97 -1.36 -9.66
CA PHE A 213 19.34 -0.39 -8.76
C PHE A 213 17.97 0.13 -9.22
N GLN A 214 17.48 -0.28 -10.39
CA GLN A 214 16.33 0.37 -11.03
C GLN A 214 15.07 -0.48 -10.92
N TRP A 215 14.31 -0.22 -9.85
CA TRP A 215 12.93 -0.66 -9.74
C TRP A 215 12.04 0.47 -10.30
N PRO A 216 11.09 0.17 -11.21
CA PRO A 216 10.36 1.21 -11.94
C PRO A 216 9.30 1.91 -11.09
N VAL A 217 8.90 1.36 -9.93
CA VAL A 217 7.94 2.03 -9.05
C VAL A 217 8.71 2.81 -7.98
N ARG A 218 8.70 4.14 -8.10
CA ARG A 218 9.43 5.03 -7.19
C ARG A 218 8.57 5.42 -6.01
N ARG A 219 9.19 5.47 -4.84
CA ARG A 219 8.59 6.09 -3.65
C ARG A 219 8.88 7.60 -3.68
N ALA A 220 7.86 8.41 -3.45
CA ALA A 220 7.98 9.86 -3.33
C ALA A 220 7.23 10.37 -2.10
N THR A 221 7.50 11.64 -1.74
CA THR A 221 6.83 12.39 -0.68
C THR A 221 6.45 13.77 -1.19
N PRO A 222 5.27 14.32 -0.86
CA PRO A 222 4.96 15.72 -1.15
C PRO A 222 5.81 16.68 -0.30
N ILE A 223 6.19 17.83 -0.85
CA ILE A 223 7.13 18.82 -0.28
C ILE A 223 6.67 19.35 1.09
N HIS A 224 5.37 19.41 1.34
CA HIS A 224 4.81 19.81 2.63
C HIS A 224 5.22 18.87 3.78
N SER A 225 5.61 17.63 3.47
CA SER A 225 6.27 16.73 4.43
C SER A 225 7.80 16.90 4.49
N ALA A 226 8.41 17.49 3.46
CA ALA A 226 9.86 17.67 3.32
C ALA A 226 10.38 19.01 3.87
N ALA A 227 9.57 20.07 4.00
CA ALA A 227 9.99 21.36 4.57
C ALA A 227 10.50 21.24 6.02
N ILE A 228 10.08 20.19 6.74
CA ILE A 228 10.54 19.85 8.10
C ILE A 228 11.99 19.30 8.10
N LEU A 229 12.58 18.97 6.94
CA LEU A 229 13.94 18.43 6.81
C LEU A 229 15.08 19.41 7.12
N ASN A 230 14.76 20.69 7.38
CA ASN A 230 15.78 21.73 7.36
C ASN A 230 16.05 22.41 8.72
N ASP A 231 15.56 21.86 9.82
CA ASP A 231 15.93 22.31 11.17
C ASP A 231 17.33 21.81 11.53
N ASN A 232 18.36 22.51 11.04
CA ASN A 232 19.78 22.24 11.30
C ASN A 232 20.27 22.73 12.67
N SER A 233 19.38 23.17 13.56
CA SER A 233 19.77 23.70 14.87
C SER A 233 20.45 22.66 15.77
N ASN A 234 20.37 21.37 15.44
CA ASN A 234 21.14 20.31 16.10
C ASN A 234 21.40 19.11 15.17
N ALA A 235 22.66 18.81 14.85
CA ALA A 235 23.04 17.59 14.11
C ALA A 235 22.62 16.28 14.81
N ASN A 236 22.34 16.36 16.12
CA ASN A 236 21.80 15.28 16.95
C ASN A 236 20.26 15.19 16.91
N ASN A 237 19.57 16.19 16.38
CA ASN A 237 18.12 16.28 16.32
C ASN A 237 17.64 16.13 14.88
N ARG A 238 17.85 14.94 14.31
CA ARG A 238 17.58 14.69 12.90
C ARG A 238 16.09 14.82 12.59
N PRO A 239 15.72 15.54 11.51
CA PRO A 239 14.35 15.95 11.26
C PRO A 239 13.39 14.80 10.90
N PHE A 240 13.88 13.67 10.37
CA PHE A 240 13.00 12.56 9.94
C PHE A 240 12.19 11.94 11.09
N ASN A 241 12.71 11.92 12.32
CA ASN A 241 11.94 11.45 13.48
C ASN A 241 10.81 12.39 13.86
N LYS A 242 10.99 13.70 13.66
CA LYS A 242 9.93 14.69 13.86
C LYS A 242 8.88 14.64 12.74
N GLN A 243 9.20 14.04 11.60
CA GLN A 243 8.29 13.94 10.46
C GLN A 243 7.32 12.78 10.54
N LEU A 244 7.66 11.69 11.23
CA LEU A 244 6.73 10.56 11.33
C LEU A 244 5.38 10.98 11.94
N PRO A 245 5.31 11.77 13.05
CA PRO A 245 4.04 12.30 13.54
C PRO A 245 3.30 13.16 12.51
N ALA A 246 3.99 14.02 11.76
CA ALA A 246 3.38 14.86 10.73
C ALA A 246 2.85 14.02 9.55
N ALA A 247 3.62 13.03 9.10
CA ALA A 247 3.22 12.10 8.06
C ALA A 247 2.04 11.24 8.51
N LEU A 248 2.02 10.76 9.75
CA LEU A 248 0.87 10.07 10.34
C LEU A 248 -0.35 10.99 10.33
N ASN A 249 -0.24 12.23 10.80
CA ASN A 249 -1.38 13.16 10.80
C ASN A 249 -1.92 13.46 9.39
N ALA A 250 -1.04 13.48 8.37
CA ALA A 250 -1.41 13.77 6.99
C ALA A 250 -1.93 12.55 6.20
N PHE A 251 -1.49 11.33 6.54
CA PHE A 251 -1.76 10.09 5.78
C PHE A 251 -2.46 9.02 6.64
N THR A 252 -3.12 9.42 7.72
CA THR A 252 -4.06 8.58 8.48
C THR A 252 -5.46 9.16 8.37
N ALA A 253 -6.45 8.28 8.32
CA ALA A 253 -7.84 8.72 8.28
C ALA A 253 -8.29 9.13 9.68
N PRO A 254 -9.02 10.25 9.83
CA PRO A 254 -9.58 10.67 11.11
C PRO A 254 -10.84 9.87 11.51
N ASP A 255 -11.28 8.92 10.68
CA ASP A 255 -12.63 8.34 10.70
C ASP A 255 -12.96 7.47 11.93
N ASP A 256 -11.95 6.96 12.63
CA ASP A 256 -12.20 6.18 13.86
C ASP A 256 -11.99 7.05 15.09
N LEU A 257 -13.07 7.71 15.55
CA LEU A 257 -13.06 8.47 16.78
C LEU A 257 -12.57 7.58 17.93
N ALA A 258 -11.50 8.01 18.60
CA ALA A 258 -11.01 7.31 19.77
C ALA A 258 -12.02 7.53 20.91
N ILE A 259 -12.77 6.49 21.20
CA ILE A 259 -13.77 6.47 22.26
C ILE A 259 -13.23 5.57 23.36
N THR A 260 -13.24 6.09 24.59
CA THR A 260 -12.98 5.29 25.78
C THR A 260 -14.31 4.87 26.37
N LEU A 261 -14.47 3.55 26.52
CA LEU A 261 -15.55 2.97 27.30
C LEU A 261 -15.12 3.07 28.78
N PRO A 262 -15.91 3.73 29.63
CA PRO A 262 -15.60 3.82 31.05
C PRO A 262 -15.64 2.44 31.71
N GLU A 263 -14.84 2.24 32.78
CA GLU A 263 -14.79 0.98 33.53
C GLU A 263 -16.13 0.64 34.20
N ASN A 264 -16.90 1.68 34.54
CA ASN A 264 -18.28 1.54 35.02
C ASN A 264 -19.22 1.48 33.81
N GLY A 265 -19.92 0.36 33.62
CA GLY A 265 -20.80 0.12 32.47
C GLY A 265 -21.98 1.09 32.31
N ASP A 266 -22.25 1.94 33.30
CA ASP A 266 -23.33 2.95 33.28
C ASP A 266 -22.88 4.32 32.77
N ASP A 267 -21.57 4.58 32.70
CA ASP A 267 -21.06 5.87 32.24
C ASP A 267 -21.06 5.92 30.70
N PRO A 268 -21.38 7.08 30.08
CA PRO A 268 -21.37 7.22 28.63
C PRO A 268 -19.94 7.15 28.08
N ALA A 269 -19.81 6.61 26.87
CA ALA A 269 -18.58 6.64 26.08
C ALA A 269 -18.00 8.07 26.00
N LEU A 270 -16.74 8.23 26.43
CA LEU A 270 -16.03 9.52 26.40
C LEU A 270 -15.14 9.59 25.16
N GLY A 271 -15.36 10.60 24.32
CA GLY A 271 -14.49 10.91 23.19
C GLY A 271 -13.18 11.50 23.67
N LEU A 272 -12.06 10.96 23.17
CA LEU A 272 -10.73 11.49 23.44
C LEU A 272 -10.45 12.69 22.54
N TRP A 273 -9.80 13.69 23.13
CA TRP A 273 -9.33 14.89 22.44
C TRP A 273 -7.81 14.90 22.55
N ASP A 274 -7.15 15.37 21.49
CA ASP A 274 -5.71 15.50 21.50
C ASP A 274 -5.28 16.45 22.63
N ALA A 275 -4.32 16.02 23.44
CA ALA A 275 -3.89 16.79 24.59
C ALA A 275 -3.26 18.10 24.12
N LEU A 276 -3.53 19.18 24.84
CA LEU A 276 -2.84 20.46 24.64
C LEU A 276 -1.33 20.22 24.61
N ASP A 277 -0.67 20.54 23.49
CA ASP A 277 0.79 20.60 23.46
C ASP A 277 1.21 21.72 24.42
N GLY A 278 1.71 21.31 25.60
CA GLY A 278 2.02 22.19 26.73
C GLY A 278 3.06 23.25 26.41
N THR A 279 3.70 23.19 25.23
CA THR A 279 4.67 24.18 24.76
C THR A 279 4.05 25.40 24.06
N THR A 280 2.87 25.28 23.44
CA THR A 280 2.26 26.39 22.68
C THR A 280 1.02 26.99 23.34
N GLY A 281 0.45 26.31 24.35
CA GLY A 281 -0.75 26.76 25.06
C GLY A 281 -1.99 26.90 24.18
N ARG A 282 -1.94 26.40 22.93
CA ARG A 282 -3.07 26.42 22.01
C ARG A 282 -3.91 25.15 22.17
N PRO A 283 -5.23 25.26 22.42
CA PRO A 283 -6.09 24.09 22.50
C PRO A 283 -6.05 23.33 21.19
N SER A 284 -5.59 22.08 21.22
CA SER A 284 -5.81 21.14 20.12
C SER A 284 -7.30 20.80 20.13
N ALA A 285 -8.06 21.40 19.21
CA ALA A 285 -9.50 21.14 19.07
C ALA A 285 -9.78 19.88 18.23
N ALA A 286 -8.76 19.09 17.92
CA ALA A 286 -8.90 17.88 17.13
C ALA A 286 -9.36 16.72 18.02
N ARG A 287 -10.41 16.03 17.57
CA ARG A 287 -10.79 14.72 18.14
C ARG A 287 -9.65 13.75 17.87
N LEU A 288 -9.29 12.97 18.89
CA LEU A 288 -8.30 11.92 18.71
C LEU A 288 -8.94 10.81 17.87
N SER A 289 -8.22 10.33 16.86
CA SER A 289 -8.61 9.11 16.14
C SER A 289 -7.74 7.93 16.59
N ASN A 290 -8.27 6.71 16.51
CA ASN A 290 -7.49 5.49 16.75
C ASN A 290 -6.37 5.30 15.72
N ARG A 291 -6.45 6.00 14.57
CA ARG A 291 -5.49 5.95 13.46
C ARG A 291 -5.27 4.54 12.93
N ASP A 292 -6.28 3.69 13.03
CA ASP A 292 -6.25 2.33 12.52
C ASP A 292 -6.16 2.29 10.99
N PHE A 293 -6.63 3.33 10.31
CA PHE A 293 -6.53 3.47 8.86
C PHE A 293 -5.42 4.45 8.47
N SER A 294 -4.52 4.00 7.60
CA SER A 294 -3.54 4.84 6.90
C SER A 294 -3.66 4.62 5.40
N TRP A 295 -3.14 5.53 4.60
CA TRP A 295 -3.26 5.41 3.15
C TRP A 295 -1.99 5.86 2.42
N ILE A 296 -1.87 5.41 1.18
CA ILE A 296 -0.87 5.87 0.21
C ILE A 296 -1.57 6.17 -1.11
N LEU A 297 -0.89 6.89 -1.98
CA LEU A 297 -1.35 7.09 -3.36
C LEU A 297 -0.40 6.38 -4.32
N SER A 298 -0.92 5.68 -5.31
CA SER A 298 -0.14 5.19 -6.45
C SER A 298 -0.59 5.87 -7.73
N ILE A 299 0.35 6.38 -8.50
CA ILE A 299 0.15 7.03 -9.79
C ILE A 299 0.77 6.14 -10.87
N ALA A 300 -0.07 5.66 -11.78
CA ALA A 300 0.29 4.76 -12.87
C ALA A 300 -0.02 5.44 -14.22
N PRO A 301 0.99 5.96 -14.93
CA PRO A 301 0.85 6.41 -16.31
C PRO A 301 0.60 5.20 -17.22
N GLU A 302 -0.32 5.32 -18.19
CA GLU A 302 -0.62 4.24 -19.13
C GLU A 302 0.40 4.17 -20.27
N SER A 303 0.94 5.32 -20.68
CA SER A 303 1.91 5.42 -21.77
C SER A 303 3.20 6.14 -21.35
N THR A 304 4.23 6.02 -22.20
CA THR A 304 5.49 6.76 -22.01
C THR A 304 5.31 8.26 -22.09
N SER A 305 4.43 8.75 -22.96
CA SER A 305 4.13 10.18 -23.06
C SER A 305 3.47 10.68 -21.78
N ASP A 306 2.55 9.91 -21.19
CA ASP A 306 1.89 10.31 -19.94
C ASP A 306 2.91 10.37 -18.82
N ARG A 307 3.79 9.36 -18.71
CA ARG A 307 4.89 9.32 -17.74
C ARG A 307 5.80 10.55 -17.87
N ASP A 308 6.26 10.84 -19.09
CA ASP A 308 7.19 11.95 -19.32
C ASP A 308 6.49 13.29 -19.07
N ALA A 309 5.20 13.38 -19.37
CA ALA A 309 4.39 14.55 -19.07
C ALA A 309 4.26 14.81 -17.57
N ILE A 310 4.25 13.79 -16.69
CA ILE A 310 4.27 14.04 -15.22
C ILE A 310 5.44 14.95 -14.82
N ALA A 311 6.59 14.84 -15.48
CA ALA A 311 7.75 15.69 -15.18
C ALA A 311 7.64 17.09 -15.79
N PHE A 312 7.10 17.24 -17.00
CA PHE A 312 7.19 18.51 -17.76
C PHE A 312 5.86 19.25 -17.93
N GLN A 313 4.75 18.52 -18.03
CA GLN A 313 3.39 19.00 -18.31
C GLN A 313 2.36 18.05 -17.65
N PRO A 314 2.28 18.02 -16.32
CA PRO A 314 1.52 17.00 -15.59
C PRO A 314 0.00 17.05 -15.85
N ASP A 315 -0.50 18.16 -16.38
CA ASP A 315 -1.88 18.40 -16.78
C ASP A 315 -2.21 17.89 -18.19
N ALA A 316 -1.21 17.55 -19.00
CA ALA A 316 -1.40 17.21 -20.41
C ALA A 316 -2.15 15.88 -20.62
N TYR A 317 -1.95 14.90 -19.73
CA TYR A 317 -2.50 13.56 -19.88
C TYR A 317 -3.21 13.09 -18.61
N PRO A 318 -4.32 12.34 -18.75
CA PRO A 318 -4.92 11.66 -17.63
C PRO A 318 -4.00 10.49 -17.20
N VAL A 319 -3.89 10.27 -15.90
CA VAL A 319 -3.18 9.15 -15.29
C VAL A 319 -4.11 8.44 -14.33
N GLU A 320 -3.83 7.16 -14.08
CA GLU A 320 -4.57 6.38 -13.10
C GLU A 320 -4.00 6.66 -11.70
N VAL A 321 -4.81 7.24 -10.82
CA VAL A 321 -4.46 7.50 -9.43
C VAL A 321 -5.27 6.56 -8.55
N SER A 322 -4.60 5.78 -7.71
CA SER A 322 -5.25 4.90 -6.74
C SER A 322 -4.89 5.30 -5.32
N ALA A 323 -5.90 5.54 -4.48
CA ALA A 323 -5.76 5.67 -3.05
C ALA A 323 -5.92 4.29 -2.40
N VAL A 324 -4.89 3.84 -1.70
CA VAL A 324 -4.80 2.49 -1.13
C VAL A 324 -4.81 2.62 0.38
N VAL A 325 -5.82 2.02 1.01
CA VAL A 325 -6.06 2.11 2.45
C VAL A 325 -5.56 0.85 3.14
N PHE A 326 -4.86 1.06 4.24
CA PHE A 326 -4.32 0.04 5.11
C PHE A 326 -5.00 0.08 6.47
N HIS A 327 -5.48 -1.06 6.95
CA HIS A 327 -5.92 -1.25 8.32
C HIS A 327 -4.76 -1.82 9.15
N LYS A 328 -4.39 -1.12 10.23
CA LYS A 328 -3.27 -1.45 11.14
C LYS A 328 -1.99 -1.76 10.38
N ARG A 329 -1.63 -0.84 9.47
CA ARG A 329 -0.45 -0.96 8.61
C ARG A 329 0.79 -1.25 9.45
N ALA A 330 1.50 -2.33 9.13
CA ALA A 330 2.80 -2.61 9.74
C ALA A 330 3.85 -1.61 9.22
N ILE A 331 4.13 -0.58 10.01
CA ILE A 331 5.14 0.44 9.72
C ILE A 331 6.45 -0.04 10.34
N GLY A 332 7.19 -0.89 9.63
CA GLY A 332 8.53 -1.30 10.06
C GLY A 332 9.43 -0.08 10.24
N THR A 333 10.12 0.03 11.39
CA THR A 333 11.03 1.14 11.68
C THR A 333 12.45 0.80 11.25
N GLY A 334 13.07 1.70 10.49
CA GLY A 334 14.37 1.46 9.87
C GLY A 334 14.31 0.62 8.58
N LEU A 335 15.45 0.52 7.89
CA LEU A 335 15.53 -0.05 6.54
C LEU A 335 15.17 -1.55 6.51
N GLN A 336 15.70 -2.34 7.46
CA GLN A 336 15.53 -3.79 7.48
C GLN A 336 14.09 -4.19 7.80
N SER A 337 13.52 -3.64 8.88
CA SER A 337 12.12 -3.90 9.24
C SER A 337 11.17 -3.48 8.11
N ARG A 338 11.53 -2.44 7.33
CA ARG A 338 10.75 -2.05 6.16
C ARG A 338 10.76 -3.10 5.06
N LEU A 339 11.93 -3.66 4.74
CA LEU A 339 12.08 -4.75 3.77
C LEU A 339 11.31 -6.02 4.19
N GLU A 340 11.10 -6.22 5.49
CA GLU A 340 10.28 -7.33 6.00
C GLU A 340 8.79 -7.02 5.91
N SER A 341 8.40 -5.76 6.17
CA SER A 341 7.00 -5.33 6.12
C SER A 341 6.45 -5.21 4.71
N GLU A 342 7.28 -4.84 3.74
CA GLU A 342 6.91 -4.67 2.34
C GLU A 342 7.63 -5.72 1.52
N ARG A 343 6.89 -6.59 0.83
CA ARG A 343 7.51 -7.73 0.14
C ARG A 343 7.21 -7.68 -1.32
N LEU A 344 8.19 -8.05 -2.12
CA LEU A 344 8.07 -8.11 -3.57
C LEU A 344 8.34 -9.54 -4.01
N VAL A 345 7.39 -10.16 -4.68
CA VAL A 345 7.53 -11.53 -5.19
C VAL A 345 7.51 -11.53 -6.71
N ASN A 346 8.07 -12.59 -7.29
CA ASN A 346 7.89 -12.87 -8.71
C ASN A 346 6.48 -13.35 -8.95
N ALA A 347 5.94 -13.03 -10.12
CA ALA A 347 4.60 -13.43 -10.49
C ALA A 347 4.54 -13.85 -11.95
N ARG A 348 3.73 -14.87 -12.20
CA ARG A 348 3.48 -15.42 -13.51
C ARG A 348 1.99 -15.58 -13.70
N LEU A 349 1.48 -15.12 -14.84
CA LEU A 349 0.09 -15.32 -15.20
C LEU A 349 -0.18 -16.80 -15.51
N VAL A 350 -1.22 -17.36 -14.90
CA VAL A 350 -1.67 -18.74 -15.14
C VAL A 350 -2.92 -18.72 -16.00
N SER A 351 -3.92 -17.94 -15.59
CA SER A 351 -5.17 -17.76 -16.32
C SER A 351 -5.61 -16.30 -16.28
N THR A 352 -6.43 -15.92 -17.26
CA THR A 352 -7.02 -14.58 -17.38
C THR A 352 -8.53 -14.69 -17.42
N GLY A 353 -9.22 -13.70 -16.86
CA GLY A 353 -10.66 -13.55 -16.93
C GLY A 353 -11.09 -12.09 -16.85
N PRO A 354 -12.38 -11.81 -17.09
CA PRO A 354 -12.92 -10.49 -16.88
C PRO A 354 -12.79 -10.11 -15.40
N GLY A 355 -12.14 -8.98 -15.13
CA GLY A 355 -11.93 -8.47 -13.78
C GLY A 355 -10.94 -9.27 -12.93
N GLY A 356 -10.00 -10.02 -13.54
CA GLY A 356 -8.92 -10.69 -12.81
C GLY A 356 -8.47 -12.02 -13.42
N GLY A 357 -7.94 -12.91 -12.60
CA GLY A 357 -7.40 -14.19 -13.07
C GLY A 357 -6.51 -14.85 -12.04
N GLU A 358 -5.83 -15.93 -12.42
CA GLU A 358 -4.92 -16.64 -11.53
C GLU A 358 -3.48 -16.29 -11.83
N MET A 359 -2.71 -16.06 -10.76
CA MET A 359 -1.29 -15.82 -10.84
C MET A 359 -0.55 -16.78 -9.92
N LEU A 360 0.51 -17.37 -10.44
CA LEU A 360 1.49 -18.09 -9.64
C LEU A 360 2.48 -17.06 -9.09
N LEU A 361 2.52 -16.91 -7.77
CA LEU A 361 3.50 -16.09 -7.09
C LEU A 361 4.66 -16.97 -6.63
N THR A 362 5.90 -16.55 -6.88
CA THR A 362 7.10 -17.28 -6.48
C THR A 362 8.05 -16.39 -5.70
N LYS A 363 8.68 -16.98 -4.69
CA LYS A 363 9.72 -16.33 -3.89
C LYS A 363 10.88 -15.92 -4.79
N ARG A 364 11.46 -14.74 -4.54
CA ARG A 364 12.65 -14.27 -5.25
C ARG A 364 13.91 -14.96 -4.73
N THR A 365 14.90 -15.09 -5.61
CA THR A 365 16.21 -15.67 -5.26
C THR A 365 16.96 -14.85 -4.21
N ALA A 366 16.91 -13.51 -4.27
CA ALA A 366 17.53 -12.65 -3.24
C ALA A 366 16.96 -12.85 -1.83
N ASP A 367 15.77 -13.41 -1.69
CA ASP A 367 15.14 -13.61 -0.38
C ASP A 367 15.50 -14.97 0.24
N SER A 368 16.52 -15.66 -0.29
CA SER A 368 17.03 -16.91 0.26
C SER A 368 17.57 -16.71 1.69
N GLY A 369 16.80 -17.17 2.68
CA GLY A 369 17.10 -17.01 4.11
C GLY A 369 16.14 -16.09 4.87
N ALA A 370 15.38 -15.24 4.18
CA ALA A 370 14.24 -14.56 4.80
C ALA A 370 13.09 -15.55 5.03
N GLY A 371 12.17 -15.23 5.96
CA GLY A 371 10.92 -15.98 6.15
C GLY A 371 10.09 -16.11 4.86
N SER A 372 8.95 -16.78 4.93
CA SER A 372 8.06 -16.87 3.77
C SER A 372 7.62 -15.46 3.34
N PRO A 373 7.83 -15.05 2.07
CA PRO A 373 7.33 -13.77 1.60
C PRO A 373 5.80 -13.73 1.51
N PHE A 374 5.14 -14.89 1.67
CA PHE A 374 3.70 -15.08 1.66
C PHE A 374 3.11 -15.14 3.08
N GLU A 375 3.93 -15.06 4.13
CA GLU A 375 3.45 -14.94 5.50
C GLU A 375 2.50 -13.72 5.61
N ASN A 376 1.36 -13.76 6.28
CA ASN A 376 0.40 -12.62 6.28
C ASN A 376 -0.26 -12.25 4.94
N LEU A 377 -0.03 -12.97 3.81
CA LEU A 377 -0.89 -12.83 2.64
C LEU A 377 -2.25 -13.47 2.98
N ARG A 378 -3.34 -12.69 2.84
CA ARG A 378 -4.69 -13.13 3.23
C ARG A 378 -5.68 -12.96 2.10
N VAL A 379 -6.69 -13.82 2.08
CA VAL A 379 -7.89 -13.61 1.26
C VAL A 379 -8.56 -12.30 1.66
N GLY A 380 -9.00 -11.54 0.67
CA GLY A 380 -9.62 -10.24 0.83
C GLY A 380 -8.64 -9.06 0.84
N GLN A 381 -7.34 -9.29 1.00
CA GLN A 381 -6.29 -8.27 0.96
C GLN A 381 -6.04 -7.76 -0.47
N TYR A 382 -5.66 -6.50 -0.62
CA TYR A 382 -5.18 -5.96 -1.88
C TYR A 382 -3.67 -6.15 -2.06
N VAL A 383 -3.27 -6.51 -3.26
CA VAL A 383 -1.87 -6.63 -3.69
C VAL A 383 -1.63 -5.74 -4.91
N MET A 384 -0.40 -5.25 -5.04
CA MET A 384 0.01 -4.43 -6.18
C MET A 384 0.62 -5.32 -7.26
N VAL A 385 -0.06 -5.48 -8.39
CA VAL A 385 0.47 -6.21 -9.55
C VAL A 385 1.17 -5.22 -10.47
N THR A 386 2.42 -5.48 -10.82
CA THR A 386 3.18 -4.63 -11.74
C THR A 386 4.02 -5.43 -12.72
N GLY A 387 4.16 -4.90 -13.93
CA GLY A 387 4.91 -5.58 -14.99
C GLY A 387 5.05 -4.74 -16.25
N PRO A 388 5.86 -5.20 -17.22
CA PRO A 388 5.92 -4.62 -18.55
C PRO A 388 4.54 -4.69 -19.19
N HIS A 389 4.03 -3.59 -19.72
CA HIS A 389 2.83 -3.65 -20.55
C HIS A 389 3.12 -4.54 -21.79
N PRO A 390 2.19 -5.38 -22.28
CA PRO A 390 2.41 -6.21 -23.47
C PRO A 390 2.79 -5.44 -24.74
N LEU A 391 2.33 -4.18 -24.85
CA LEU A 391 2.70 -3.27 -25.94
C LEU A 391 4.04 -2.55 -25.73
N SER A 392 4.70 -2.78 -24.59
CA SER A 392 5.98 -2.17 -24.28
C SER A 392 7.08 -2.67 -25.21
N ASN A 393 7.96 -1.76 -25.63
CA ASN A 393 9.12 -2.08 -26.45
C ASN A 393 10.28 -1.12 -26.17
N ALA A 394 11.41 -1.37 -26.81
CA ALA A 394 12.65 -0.62 -26.61
C ALA A 394 12.62 0.88 -26.90
N MET A 395 11.66 1.32 -27.71
CA MET A 395 11.43 2.73 -28.01
C MET A 395 10.30 3.34 -27.17
N ARG A 396 9.40 2.50 -26.63
CA ARG A 396 8.23 2.92 -25.85
C ARG A 396 8.07 2.03 -24.61
N PRO A 397 8.91 2.20 -23.58
CA PRO A 397 8.82 1.43 -22.35
C PRO A 397 7.56 1.77 -21.53
N MET A 398 6.50 0.96 -21.63
CA MET A 398 5.23 1.12 -20.92
C MET A 398 5.11 0.17 -19.72
N LEU A 399 4.84 0.70 -18.53
CA LEU A 399 4.66 -0.08 -17.31
C LEU A 399 3.16 -0.20 -17.00
N ALA A 400 2.69 -1.38 -16.61
CA ALA A 400 1.38 -1.54 -16.00
C ALA A 400 1.52 -1.71 -14.49
N LEU A 401 0.68 -1.02 -13.72
CA LEU A 401 0.54 -1.17 -12.28
C LEU A 401 -0.94 -1.16 -11.95
N LYS A 402 -1.44 -2.24 -11.34
CA LYS A 402 -2.84 -2.39 -10.94
C LYS A 402 -2.91 -2.91 -9.51
N TRP A 403 -3.97 -2.54 -8.80
CA TRP A 403 -4.27 -3.11 -7.49
C TRP A 403 -5.37 -4.15 -7.62
N CYS A 404 -5.12 -5.35 -7.12
CA CYS A 404 -6.04 -6.46 -7.21
C CYS A 404 -6.29 -7.05 -5.82
N ARG A 405 -7.54 -7.43 -5.55
CA ARG A 405 -7.97 -8.11 -4.34
C ARG A 405 -7.75 -9.61 -4.48
N VAL A 406 -7.14 -10.22 -3.47
CA VAL A 406 -6.95 -11.68 -3.40
C VAL A 406 -8.28 -12.35 -3.06
N LEU A 407 -8.73 -13.29 -3.90
CA LEU A 407 -9.96 -14.05 -3.69
C LEU A 407 -9.71 -15.42 -3.04
N SER A 408 -8.62 -16.07 -3.43
CA SER A 408 -8.21 -17.38 -2.93
C SER A 408 -6.69 -17.47 -2.94
N ILE A 409 -6.17 -18.37 -2.10
CA ILE A 409 -4.75 -18.70 -2.02
C ILE A 409 -4.67 -20.22 -1.93
N GLU A 410 -3.95 -20.82 -2.87
CA GLU A 410 -3.57 -22.22 -2.83
C GLU A 410 -2.07 -22.29 -2.59
N ASP A 411 -1.66 -22.97 -1.52
CA ASP A 411 -0.26 -23.03 -1.07
C ASP A 411 0.29 -24.46 -1.02
N GLN A 412 -0.48 -25.44 -1.53
CA GLN A 412 -0.13 -26.86 -1.54
C GLN A 412 -0.58 -27.53 -2.83
N GLY A 413 0.17 -28.56 -3.25
CA GLY A 413 -0.16 -29.41 -4.38
C GLY A 413 0.52 -29.01 -5.70
N PRO A 414 0.41 -29.87 -6.73
CA PRO A 414 0.96 -29.60 -8.05
C PRO A 414 0.06 -28.65 -8.86
N VAL A 415 0.65 -27.60 -9.44
CA VAL A 415 0.00 -26.77 -10.48
C VAL A 415 0.63 -27.07 -11.82
N ASN A 416 -0.19 -27.49 -12.78
CA ASN A 416 0.23 -27.73 -14.15
C ASN A 416 0.23 -26.42 -14.93
N LEU A 417 1.41 -25.92 -15.26
CA LEU A 417 1.60 -24.82 -16.19
C LEU A 417 1.87 -25.41 -17.57
N GLY A 418 1.56 -24.67 -18.65
CA GLY A 418 1.89 -25.09 -20.02
C GLY A 418 3.39 -25.38 -20.25
N THR A 419 4.26 -24.94 -19.35
CA THR A 419 5.72 -25.17 -19.39
C THR A 419 6.22 -26.23 -18.41
N GLY A 420 5.34 -26.89 -17.63
CA GLY A 420 5.70 -27.88 -16.62
C GLY A 420 4.89 -27.77 -15.33
N THR A 421 5.10 -28.70 -14.41
CA THR A 421 4.41 -28.72 -13.10
C THR A 421 5.24 -28.00 -12.04
N VAL A 422 4.64 -27.08 -11.31
CA VAL A 422 5.26 -26.42 -10.14
C VAL A 422 4.60 -26.97 -8.88
N GLN A 423 5.41 -27.36 -7.89
CA GLN A 423 4.91 -27.73 -6.57
C GLN A 423 4.68 -26.48 -5.73
N LEU A 424 3.45 -26.27 -5.28
CA LEU A 424 3.12 -25.19 -4.36
C LEU A 424 3.63 -25.53 -2.97
N SER A 425 4.18 -24.49 -2.33
CA SER A 425 4.58 -24.51 -0.93
C SER A 425 4.51 -23.09 -0.43
N LYS A 426 3.90 -22.90 0.74
CA LYS A 426 3.79 -21.60 1.40
C LYS A 426 5.12 -20.85 1.54
N ASP A 427 6.27 -21.52 1.47
CA ASP A 427 7.58 -20.87 1.56
C ASP A 427 8.18 -20.45 0.21
N GLN A 428 7.73 -21.07 -0.90
CA GLN A 428 8.37 -20.95 -2.21
C GLN A 428 7.42 -20.47 -3.32
N ALA A 429 6.20 -20.98 -3.36
CA ALA A 429 5.24 -20.68 -4.42
C ALA A 429 3.80 -20.85 -3.96
N VAL A 430 2.96 -19.87 -4.26
CA VAL A 430 1.50 -19.91 -4.01
C VAL A 430 0.75 -19.52 -5.28
N LEU A 431 -0.36 -20.19 -5.55
CA LEU A 431 -1.29 -19.80 -6.61
C LEU A 431 -2.37 -18.91 -5.99
N VAL A 432 -2.61 -17.75 -6.59
CA VAL A 432 -3.62 -16.80 -6.11
C VAL A 432 -4.62 -16.51 -7.22
N SER A 433 -5.92 -16.53 -6.89
CA SER A 433 -6.94 -15.93 -7.76
C SER A 433 -7.13 -14.48 -7.33
N LEU A 434 -7.03 -13.56 -8.29
CA LEU A 434 -7.13 -12.12 -8.07
C LEU A 434 -8.38 -11.56 -8.74
N ARG A 435 -8.93 -10.51 -8.14
CA ARG A 435 -10.02 -9.69 -8.70
C ARG A 435 -9.62 -8.22 -8.71
N GLY A 436 -9.84 -7.53 -9.82
CA GLY A 436 -9.50 -6.11 -9.94
C GLY A 436 -9.85 -5.55 -11.32
N PRO A 437 -9.25 -4.42 -11.69
CA PRO A 437 -9.32 -3.91 -13.05
C PRO A 437 -8.78 -4.94 -14.05
N ASP A 438 -9.26 -4.87 -15.28
CA ASP A 438 -8.67 -5.67 -16.37
C ASP A 438 -7.20 -5.28 -16.53
N TRP A 439 -6.33 -6.28 -16.53
CA TRP A 439 -4.93 -6.10 -16.80
C TRP A 439 -4.62 -6.45 -18.26
N PRO A 440 -3.56 -5.89 -18.85
CA PRO A 440 -3.35 -6.00 -20.29
C PRO A 440 -2.79 -7.37 -20.71
N TRP A 441 -2.28 -8.19 -19.77
CA TRP A 441 -1.68 -9.49 -20.08
C TRP A 441 -2.74 -10.54 -20.37
N THR A 442 -2.81 -11.00 -21.62
CA THR A 442 -3.82 -11.98 -22.08
C THR A 442 -3.23 -13.37 -22.35
N ASP A 443 -1.92 -13.48 -22.53
CA ASP A 443 -1.24 -14.72 -22.93
C ASP A 443 -0.18 -15.16 -21.91
N SER A 444 -0.47 -16.23 -21.18
CA SER A 444 0.42 -16.85 -20.18
C SER A 444 1.65 -17.54 -20.79
N THR A 445 1.74 -17.65 -22.11
CA THR A 445 2.94 -18.16 -22.79
C THR A 445 3.94 -17.06 -23.11
N SER A 446 3.51 -15.79 -23.11
CA SER A 446 4.41 -14.66 -23.42
C SER A 446 5.47 -14.48 -22.33
N ALA A 447 6.70 -14.17 -22.74
CA ALA A 447 7.79 -13.88 -21.79
C ALA A 447 7.48 -12.68 -20.88
N VAL A 448 6.65 -11.75 -21.36
CA VAL A 448 6.19 -10.57 -20.61
C VAL A 448 5.22 -10.96 -19.49
N ALA A 449 4.20 -11.79 -19.78
CA ALA A 449 3.24 -12.26 -18.77
C ALA A 449 3.86 -13.23 -17.74
N ASN A 450 4.99 -13.83 -18.09
CA ASN A 450 5.76 -14.72 -17.21
C ASN A 450 6.79 -13.97 -16.35
N ASN A 451 6.89 -12.65 -16.47
CA ASN A 451 7.88 -11.85 -15.75
C ASN A 451 7.22 -10.64 -15.05
N LEU A 452 6.17 -10.92 -14.28
CA LEU A 452 5.43 -9.92 -13.49
C LEU A 452 5.96 -9.88 -12.06
N ARG A 453 5.57 -8.86 -11.31
CA ARG A 453 5.94 -8.68 -9.91
C ARG A 453 4.72 -8.32 -9.11
N VAL A 454 4.64 -8.85 -7.90
CA VAL A 454 3.54 -8.57 -6.99
C VAL A 454 4.09 -8.03 -5.68
N GLY A 455 3.65 -6.81 -5.34
CA GLY A 455 3.90 -6.19 -4.05
C GLY A 455 2.87 -6.65 -3.03
N ILE A 456 3.32 -7.36 -2.01
CA ILE A 456 2.50 -7.80 -0.88
C ILE A 456 2.71 -6.80 0.25
N LEU A 457 1.65 -6.07 0.57
CA LEU A 457 1.66 -5.01 1.58
C LEU A 457 0.61 -5.34 2.65
N PRO A 458 1.03 -5.88 3.81
CA PRO A 458 0.13 -6.29 4.88
C PRO A 458 -0.81 -5.16 5.30
N GLY A 459 -2.07 -5.50 5.49
CA GLY A 459 -3.11 -4.57 5.94
C GLY A 459 -3.80 -3.79 4.82
N ALA A 460 -3.40 -3.91 3.55
CA ALA A 460 -4.13 -3.27 2.44
C ALA A 460 -5.54 -3.85 2.29
N VAL A 461 -6.57 -3.07 2.62
CA VAL A 461 -7.97 -3.53 2.76
C VAL A 461 -8.91 -2.94 1.73
N ALA A 462 -8.61 -1.76 1.18
CA ALA A 462 -9.43 -1.13 0.16
C ALA A 462 -8.56 -0.30 -0.81
N VAL A 463 -9.05 -0.16 -2.03
CA VAL A 463 -8.45 0.69 -3.06
C VAL A 463 -9.56 1.41 -3.81
N HIS A 464 -9.42 2.72 -3.94
CA HIS A 464 -10.25 3.54 -4.82
C HIS A 464 -9.38 4.11 -5.92
N THR A 465 -9.80 3.92 -7.18
CA THR A 465 -9.01 4.29 -8.36
C THR A 465 -9.80 5.24 -9.24
N LYS A 466 -9.15 6.32 -9.68
CA LYS A 466 -9.71 7.33 -10.56
C LYS A 466 -8.70 7.69 -11.64
N THR A 467 -9.17 7.74 -12.89
CA THR A 467 -8.40 8.30 -13.99
C THR A 467 -8.61 9.81 -14.00
N MET A 468 -7.55 10.58 -13.79
CA MET A 468 -7.62 12.04 -13.69
C MET A 468 -6.34 12.70 -14.19
N ARG A 469 -6.42 13.98 -14.55
CA ARG A 469 -5.23 14.80 -14.83
C ARG A 469 -4.61 15.26 -13.53
N LEU A 470 -3.28 15.35 -13.50
CA LEU A 470 -2.58 15.91 -12.34
C LEU A 470 -2.58 17.43 -12.49
N GLU A 471 -3.06 18.12 -11.47
CA GLU A 471 -3.08 19.58 -11.45
C GLU A 471 -1.72 20.08 -10.93
N ALA A 472 -1.02 20.89 -11.71
CA ALA A 472 0.16 21.61 -11.25
C ALA A 472 -0.15 23.10 -11.11
N GLY A 473 0.36 23.71 -10.03
CA GLY A 473 0.32 25.16 -9.84
C GLY A 473 -1.08 25.75 -9.62
N THR A 474 -2.05 24.97 -9.13
CA THR A 474 -3.35 25.53 -8.78
C THR A 474 -3.25 26.41 -7.54
N GLU A 475 -3.88 27.58 -7.58
CA GLU A 475 -3.88 28.57 -6.47
C GLU A 475 -4.49 28.01 -5.17
N TRP A 476 -5.22 26.90 -5.26
CA TRP A 476 -5.84 26.19 -4.15
C TRP A 476 -4.87 25.30 -3.37
N ALA A 477 -3.67 25.04 -3.90
CA ALA A 477 -2.66 24.24 -3.23
C ALA A 477 -2.02 25.08 -2.11
N ILE A 478 -2.72 25.11 -0.95
CA ILE A 478 -2.39 25.86 0.27
C ILE A 478 -0.88 25.87 0.54
N GLU A 479 -0.32 27.07 0.76
CA GLU A 479 1.09 27.32 1.13
C GLU A 479 1.47 26.73 2.50
#